data_AF-A0A947EKV4-F1
#
_entry.id   AF-A0A947EKV4-F1
#
_cell.length_a   1.000
_cell.length_b   1.000
_cell.length_c   1.000
_cell.angle_alpha   90.00
_cell.angle_beta   90.00
_cell.angle_gamma   90.00
#
_symmetry.space_group_name_H-M   'P 1'
#
loop_
_entity.id
_entity.type
_entity.pdbx_description
1 polymer ?
#
loop_
_entity_poly.entity_id
_entity_poly.type
_entity_poly.pdbx_seq_one_letter_code
_entity_poly.pdbx_strand_id
1 'polypeptide(L)' 'METGKYELYYPELERSLIINFNPEFPYEIESWEETFNSGYGPSAQKLTTKATKLKQLNTPYWRQNRNVNEVLQDSLMIR' A
#
# COMPACT_ATOMS: atom_id res chain seq x y z
N MET A 1 4.56 -19.40 -5.37
CA MET A 1 3.34 -18.67 -5.74
C MET A 1 3.74 -17.63 -6.75
N GLU A 2 3.04 -17.54 -7.88
CA GLU A 2 3.35 -16.56 -8.92
C GLU A 2 2.88 -15.18 -8.44
N THR A 3 3.73 -14.16 -8.53
CA THR A 3 3.42 -12.79 -8.10
C THR A 3 3.30 -11.92 -9.35
N GLY A 4 2.14 -11.30 -9.53
CA GLY A 4 1.93 -10.30 -10.57
C GLY A 4 2.69 -9.02 -10.23
N LYS A 5 3.28 -8.38 -11.23
CA LYS A 5 3.99 -7.10 -11.10
C LYS A 5 3.44 -6.11 -12.11
N TYR A 6 3.13 -4.90 -11.65
CA TYR A 6 2.72 -3.79 -12.51
C TYR A 6 3.62 -2.59 -12.25
N GLU A 7 4.08 -1.95 -13.32
CA GLU A 7 5.01 -0.81 -13.27
C GLU A 7 4.40 0.38 -14.00
N LEU A 8 4.38 1.53 -13.33
CA LEU A 8 3.90 2.80 -13.84
C LEU A 8 5.01 3.83 -13.74
N TYR A 9 5.23 4.56 -14.82
CA TYR A 9 6.13 5.70 -14.86
C TYR A 9 5.37 6.93 -15.34
N TYR A 10 5.48 8.01 -14.59
CA TYR A 10 4.91 9.32 -14.89
C TYR A 10 6.06 10.28 -15.20
N PRO A 11 6.45 10.43 -16.48
CA PRO A 11 7.65 11.19 -16.85
C PRO A 11 7.58 12.65 -16.42
N GLU A 12 6.43 13.30 -16.59
CA GLU A 12 6.20 14.71 -16.24
C GLU A 12 6.34 14.99 -14.74
N LEU A 13 6.17 13.96 -13.90
CA LEU A 13 6.25 14.06 -12.44
C LEU A 13 7.53 13.44 -11.88
N GLU A 14 8.40 12.89 -12.73
CA GLU A 14 9.56 12.07 -12.34
C GLU A 14 9.20 11.01 -11.28
N ARG A 15 8.04 10.38 -11.44
CA ARG A 15 7.47 9.45 -10.47
C ARG A 15 7.37 8.05 -11.03
N SER A 16 7.73 7.05 -10.23
CA SER A 16 7.54 5.62 -10.56
C SER A 16 6.78 4.90 -9.46
N LEU A 17 5.87 4.01 -9.84
CA LEU A 17 5.09 3.17 -8.93
C LEU A 17 5.20 1.71 -9.38
N ILE A 18 5.56 0.84 -8.43
CA ILE A 18 5.59 -0.61 -8.60
C ILE A 18 4.54 -1.20 -7.67
N ILE A 19 3.68 -2.07 -8.20
CA ILE A 19 2.66 -2.80 -7.45
C ILE A 19 2.91 -4.29 -7.63
N ASN A 20 3.05 -5.02 -6.53
CA ASN A 20 3.10 -6.47 -6.51
C ASN A 20 1.74 -6.98 -6.01
N PHE A 21 1.12 -7.89 -6.77
CA PHE A 21 -0.24 -8.36 -6.51
C PHE A 21 -0.39 -9.86 -6.79
N ASN A 22 -1.45 -10.47 -6.26
CA ASN A 22 -1.86 -11.81 -6.61
C ASN A 22 -2.47 -11.81 -8.02
N PRO A 23 -1.96 -12.57 -9.00
CA PRO A 23 -2.53 -12.58 -10.36
C PRO A 23 -3.91 -13.27 -10.45
N GLU A 24 -4.40 -13.87 -9.36
CA GLU A 24 -5.74 -14.45 -9.29
C GLU A 24 -6.75 -13.41 -8.77
N PHE A 25 -7.94 -13.38 -9.39
CA PHE A 25 -9.05 -12.54 -8.91
C PHE A 25 -9.32 -12.82 -7.42
N PRO A 26 -9.43 -11.79 -6.55
CA PRO A 26 -9.71 -10.38 -6.85
C PRO A 26 -8.49 -9.46 -7.06
N TYR A 27 -7.32 -10.03 -7.39
CA TYR A 27 -6.08 -9.29 -7.63
C TYR A 27 -5.56 -8.52 -6.42
N GLU A 28 -5.50 -9.19 -5.26
CA GLU A 28 -5.09 -8.56 -4.01
C GLU A 28 -3.68 -7.96 -4.11
N ILE A 29 -3.51 -6.70 -3.68
CA ILE A 29 -2.20 -6.05 -3.61
C ILE A 29 -1.45 -6.57 -2.39
N GLU A 30 -0.24 -7.06 -2.61
CA GLU A 30 0.63 -7.62 -1.57
C GLU A 30 1.68 -6.60 -1.11
N SER A 31 2.21 -5.79 -2.04
CA SER A 31 3.06 -4.65 -1.69
C SER A 31 3.08 -3.60 -2.80
N TRP A 32 3.53 -2.40 -2.46
CA TRP A 32 3.85 -1.37 -3.42
C TRP A 32 5.09 -0.57 -3.00
N GLU A 33 5.76 0.00 -4.00
CA GLU A 33 6.89 0.91 -3.84
C GLU A 33 6.67 2.09 -4.79
N GLU A 34 6.66 3.31 -4.25
CA GLU A 34 6.53 4.55 -5.01
C GLU A 34 7.78 5.39 -4.80
N THR A 35 8.31 5.95 -5.88
CA THR A 35 9.41 6.91 -5.83
C THR A 35 8.99 8.20 -6.51
N PHE A 36 9.17 9.34 -5.85
CA PHE A 36 8.76 10.66 -6.32
C PHE A 36 9.64 11.77 -5.74
N ASN A 37 9.63 12.94 -6.39
CA ASN A 37 10.27 14.14 -5.85
C ASN A 37 9.33 14.84 -4.86
N SER A 38 9.80 15.04 -3.63
CA SER A 38 9.08 15.72 -2.55
C SER A 38 9.68 17.10 -2.29
N GLY A 39 8.83 18.09 -2.05
CA GLY A 39 9.24 19.48 -1.88
C GLY A 39 9.31 20.25 -3.21
N TYR A 40 9.85 21.47 -3.15
CA TYR A 40 9.85 22.41 -4.27
C TYR A 40 11.23 23.04 -4.49
N GLY A 41 11.51 23.44 -5.73
CA GLY A 41 12.73 24.15 -6.10
C GLY A 41 14.00 23.32 -5.92
N PRO A 42 15.17 23.97 -5.75
CA PRO A 42 16.47 23.28 -5.63
C PRO A 42 16.58 22.34 -4.42
N SER A 43 15.66 22.47 -3.45
CA SER A 43 15.62 21.64 -2.25
C SER A 43 14.70 20.43 -2.38
N ALA A 44 14.09 20.21 -3.54
CA ALA A 44 13.31 19.00 -3.78
C ALA A 44 14.18 17.75 -3.60
N GLN A 45 13.64 16.75 -2.90
CA GLN A 45 14.34 15.51 -2.60
C GLN A 45 13.59 14.33 -3.17
N LYS A 46 14.32 13.40 -3.77
CA LYS A 46 13.75 12.13 -4.21
C LYS A 46 13.48 11.25 -3.00
N LEU A 47 12.23 10.89 -2.77
CA LEU A 47 11.78 10.01 -1.69
C LEU A 47 11.20 8.72 -2.26
N THR A 48 11.33 7.64 -1.48
CA THR A 48 10.72 6.34 -1.78
C THR A 48 9.86 5.91 -0.60
N THR A 49 8.59 5.65 -0.86
CA THR A 49 7.61 5.11 0.09
C THR A 49 7.28 3.66 -0.28
N LYS A 50 7.11 2.80 0.73
CA LYS A 50 6.79 1.39 0.53
C LYS A 50 5.79 0.91 1.56
N ALA A 51 4.92 -0.01 1.17
CA ALA A 51 4.07 -0.73 2.10
C ALA A 51 3.91 -2.19 1.68
N THR A 52 3.80 -3.07 2.68
CA THR A 52 3.57 -4.50 2.50
C THR A 52 2.38 -4.91 3.35
N LYS A 53 1.46 -5.67 2.75
CA LYS A 53 0.31 -6.25 3.44
C LYS A 53 0.80 -7.31 4.43
N LEU A 54 0.49 -7.11 5.71
CA LEU A 54 0.87 -8.05 6.77
C LEU A 54 -0.25 -9.07 7.03
N LYS A 55 -1.48 -8.58 7.16
CA LYS A 55 -2.67 -9.38 7.46
C LYS A 55 -3.90 -8.77 6.81
N GLN A 56 -4.87 -9.62 6.50
CA GLN A 56 -6.19 -9.24 6.00
C GLN A 56 -7.25 -9.89 6.89
N LEU A 57 -8.28 -9.12 7.23
CA LEU A 57 -9.40 -9.59 8.01
C LEU A 57 -10.69 -9.25 7.28
N ASN A 58 -11.45 -10.26 6.89
CA ASN A 58 -12.75 -10.08 6.25
C ASN A 58 -13.85 -10.06 7.33
N THR A 59 -14.04 -8.90 7.96
CA THR A 59 -15.07 -8.69 8.98
C THR A 59 -16.14 -7.72 8.50
N PRO A 60 -17.38 -7.81 9.04
CA PRO A 60 -18.43 -6.84 8.77
C PRO A 60 -18.12 -5.50 9.46
N TYR A 61 -17.22 -4.73 8.84
CA TYR A 61 -16.63 -3.50 9.37
C TYR A 61 -17.66 -2.54 9.99
N TRP A 62 -18.76 -2.25 9.29
CA TRP A 62 -19.79 -1.31 9.76
C TRP A 62 -20.51 -1.72 11.04
N ARG A 63 -20.51 -3.00 11.40
CA ARG A 63 -21.05 -3.48 12.69
C ARG A 63 -19.99 -3.50 13.79
N GLN A 64 -18.70 -3.44 13.42
CA GLN A 64 -17.56 -3.72 14.30
C GLN A 64 -16.55 -2.55 14.37
N ASN A 65 -16.92 -1.34 13.98
CA ASN A 65 -16.03 -0.16 14.02
C ASN A 65 -16.18 0.70 15.30
N ARG A 66 -16.94 0.26 16.30
CA ARG A 66 -17.05 0.95 17.61
C ARG A 66 -15.81 0.73 18.47
N ASN A 67 -15.49 1.67 19.37
CA ASN A 67 -14.33 1.60 20.31
C ASN A 67 -14.24 0.29 21.11
N VAL A 68 -15.36 -0.39 21.37
CA VAL A 68 -15.38 -1.70 22.03
C VAL A 68 -14.70 -2.83 21.22
N ASN A 69 -14.41 -2.59 19.93
CA ASN A 69 -13.78 -3.54 19.02
C ASN A 69 -12.29 -3.23 18.74
N GLU A 70 -11.65 -2.37 19.55
CA GLU A 70 -10.21 -2.07 19.43
C GLU A 70 -9.32 -3.32 19.41
N VAL A 71 -9.73 -4.40 20.09
CA VAL A 71 -9.03 -5.70 20.09
C VAL A 71 -8.89 -6.30 18.68
N LEU A 72 -9.81 -5.98 17.74
CA LEU A 72 -9.69 -6.41 16.35
C LEU A 72 -8.59 -5.67 15.58
N GLN A 73 -8.23 -4.45 16.01
CA GLN A 73 -7.15 -3.67 15.41
C GLN A 73 -5.77 -4.20 15.82
N ASP A 74 -5.62 -4.69 17.06
CA ASP A 74 -4.37 -5.33 17.52
C ASP A 74 -4.05 -6.60 16.70
N SER A 75 -5.06 -7.34 16.22
CA SER A 75 -4.88 -8.52 15.38
C SER A 75 -4.24 -8.20 14.01
N LEU A 76 -4.48 -7.00 13.50
CA LEU A 76 -4.00 -6.52 12.21
C LEU A 76 -2.57 -5.96 12.24
N MET A 77 -1.94 -5.89 13.44
CA MET A 77 -0.56 -5.40 13.61
C MET A 77 -0.32 -4.00 13.02
N ILE A 78 -1.33 -3.11 13.08
CA ILE A 78 -1.26 -1.74 12.53
C ILE A 78 -0.85 -0.73 13.62
N ARG A 79 -0.07 -1.15 14.62
CA ARG A 79 0.42 -0.30 15.71
C ARG A 79 1.93 -0.22 15.73
#